data_AF-A0ABD7YZH8-F1
#
_entry.id   AF-A0ABD7YZH8-F1
#
_cell.length_a   1.000
_cell.length_b   1.000
_cell.length_c   1.000
_cell.angle_alpha   90.00
_cell.angle_beta   90.00
_cell.angle_gamma   90.00
#
_symmetry.space_group_name_H-M   'P 1'
#
loop_
_entity.id
_entity.type
_entity.pdbx_description
1 polymer ?
#
loop_
_entity_poly.entity_id
_entity_poly.type
_entity_poly.pdbx_seq_one_letter_code
_entity_poly.pdbx_strand_id
1 'polypeptide(L)'
;MDKYMYRYISVRILYSSNRFQRQNGSTIIEAIVAMFVLSFGVLALMLAQITAVHTSVNAANQGEVTRAVQNYIELMNSQPKISLEVTEDAAKNKIFTLKKDFSDFNNKNCSTLLNINLTNAKVNSCVITDGQITVTWWGQILNKDDDNNDDNNLKDKNLFSYSLTAGQS
;
A
#
# COMPACT_ATOMS: atom_id res chain seq x y z
N MET A 1 12.68 -104.70 18.70
CA MET A 1 13.54 -103.84 17.86
C MET A 1 12.69 -103.32 16.71
N ASP A 2 13.01 -102.13 16.19
CA ASP A 2 12.28 -101.31 15.18
C ASP A 2 11.05 -100.56 15.73
N LYS A 3 11.07 -99.26 16.07
CA LYS A 3 11.76 -98.03 15.61
C LYS A 3 11.14 -97.39 14.35
N TYR A 4 10.58 -96.19 14.59
CA TYR A 4 10.12 -95.12 13.68
C TYR A 4 8.74 -95.33 13.02
N MET A 5 7.90 -94.31 12.78
CA MET A 5 8.23 -92.95 12.36
C MET A 5 6.99 -92.04 12.54
N TYR A 6 6.99 -91.13 13.53
CA TYR A 6 5.97 -90.08 13.60
C TYR A 6 6.48 -88.85 12.84
N ARG A 7 5.80 -88.50 11.74
CA ARG A 7 6.01 -87.24 11.03
C ARG A 7 5.46 -86.10 11.88
N TYR A 8 6.33 -85.26 12.41
CA TYR A 8 5.93 -84.02 13.06
C TYR A 8 5.80 -82.93 12.00
N ILE A 9 4.64 -82.28 11.95
CA ILE A 9 4.43 -81.05 11.21
C ILE A 9 4.78 -79.91 12.16
N SER A 10 5.88 -79.21 11.89
CA SER A 10 6.29 -78.03 12.65
C SER A 10 5.53 -76.81 12.14
N VAL A 11 4.45 -76.44 12.81
CA VAL A 11 3.79 -75.15 12.61
C VAL A 11 4.62 -74.08 13.34
N ARG A 12 5.34 -73.24 12.60
CA ARG A 12 5.93 -72.03 13.17
C ARG A 12 4.82 -70.99 13.32
N ILE A 13 4.31 -70.82 14.53
CA ILE A 13 3.57 -69.61 14.87
C ILE A 13 4.61 -68.51 15.01
N LEU A 14 4.80 -67.71 13.96
CA LEU A 14 5.41 -66.40 14.12
C LEU A 14 4.45 -65.60 15.00
N TYR A 15 4.81 -65.43 16.27
CA TYR A 15 4.30 -64.31 17.03
C TYR A 15 4.77 -63.06 16.28
N SER A 16 3.87 -62.51 15.45
CA SER A 16 3.96 -61.11 15.08
C SER A 16 3.96 -60.39 16.42
N SER A 17 5.14 -59.89 16.81
CA SER A 17 5.24 -58.95 17.90
C SER A 17 4.26 -57.87 17.55
N ASN A 18 3.14 -57.82 18.28
CA ASN A 18 2.18 -56.75 18.18
C ASN A 18 2.98 -55.48 18.49
N ARG A 19 3.56 -54.88 17.46
CA ARG A 19 3.72 -53.44 17.41
C ARG A 19 2.28 -52.97 17.48
N PHE A 20 1.79 -52.81 18.70
CA PHE A 20 0.95 -51.68 19.03
C PHE A 20 1.74 -50.46 18.58
N GLN A 21 1.72 -50.18 17.27
CA GLN A 21 1.60 -48.82 16.83
C GLN A 21 0.41 -48.35 17.62
N ARG A 22 0.67 -47.57 18.67
CA ARG A 22 -0.36 -46.70 19.22
C ARG A 22 -0.85 -45.95 17.99
N GLN A 23 -1.98 -46.37 17.43
CA GLN A 23 -2.81 -45.47 16.67
C GLN A 23 -3.17 -44.43 17.72
N ASN A 24 -2.32 -43.42 17.83
CA ASN A 24 -2.64 -42.17 18.49
C ASN A 24 -3.74 -41.59 17.59
N GLY A 25 -4.97 -42.09 17.73
CA GLY A 25 -6.14 -41.39 17.21
C GLY A 25 -6.09 -39.99 17.77
N SER A 26 -6.37 -38.98 16.93
CA SER A 26 -6.36 -37.57 17.32
C SER A 26 -7.03 -37.43 18.67
N THR A 27 -6.23 -37.08 19.67
CA THR A 27 -6.78 -36.92 21.01
C THR A 27 -7.67 -35.68 21.00
N ILE A 28 -8.81 -35.70 21.71
CA ILE A 28 -9.75 -34.56 21.72
C ILE A 28 -9.03 -33.25 22.11
N ILE A 29 -8.04 -33.33 23.01
CA ILE A 29 -7.20 -32.19 23.40
C ILE A 29 -6.36 -31.64 22.23
N GLU A 30 -5.80 -32.50 21.39
CA GLU A 30 -5.04 -32.11 20.20
C GLU A 30 -5.94 -31.40 19.18
N ALA A 31 -7.16 -31.88 18.99
CA ALA A 31 -8.15 -31.22 18.15
C ALA A 31 -8.57 -29.85 18.70
N ILE A 32 -8.78 -29.71 20.01
CA ILE A 32 -9.13 -28.44 20.65
C ILE A 32 -7.98 -27.42 20.52
N VAL A 33 -6.75 -27.84 20.80
CA VAL A 33 -5.56 -26.97 20.65
C VAL A 33 -5.35 -26.59 19.19
N ALA A 34 -5.54 -27.51 18.25
CA ALA A 34 -5.45 -27.22 16.83
C ALA A 34 -6.51 -26.20 16.38
N MET A 35 -7.77 -26.34 16.81
CA MET A 35 -8.83 -25.38 16.52
C MET A 35 -8.56 -24.00 17.14
N PHE A 36 -8.03 -23.96 18.36
CA PHE A 36 -7.61 -22.73 19.01
C PHE A 36 -6.53 -22.02 18.20
N VAL A 37 -5.42 -22.70 17.89
CA VAL A 37 -4.31 -22.13 17.10
C VAL A 37 -4.78 -21.70 15.70
N LEU A 38 -5.62 -22.50 15.04
CA LEU A 38 -6.19 -22.18 13.73
C LEU A 38 -7.00 -20.89 13.80
N SER A 39 -7.84 -20.72 14.82
CA SER A 39 -8.67 -19.52 14.97
C SER A 39 -7.81 -18.25 15.10
N PHE A 40 -6.76 -18.28 15.91
CA PHE A 40 -5.79 -17.16 15.98
C PHE A 40 -5.05 -16.95 14.67
N GLY A 41 -4.68 -18.03 13.98
CA GLY A 41 -4.04 -17.95 12.67
C GLY A 41 -4.93 -17.25 11.63
N VAL A 42 -6.22 -17.60 11.58
CA VAL A 42 -7.18 -16.97 10.68
C VAL A 42 -7.37 -15.49 11.01
N LEU A 43 -7.50 -15.13 12.28
CA LEU A 43 -7.61 -13.72 12.70
C LEU A 43 -6.38 -12.90 12.28
N ALA A 44 -5.18 -13.46 12.46
CA ALA A 44 -3.93 -12.82 12.06
C ALA A 44 -3.86 -12.63 10.53
N LEU A 45 -4.27 -13.64 9.77
CA LEU A 45 -4.33 -13.56 8.31
C LEU A 45 -5.35 -12.53 7.82
N MET A 46 -6.53 -12.46 8.44
CA MET A 46 -7.52 -11.44 8.12
C MET A 46 -6.95 -10.03 8.33
N LEU A 47 -6.31 -9.78 9.47
CA LEU A 47 -5.72 -8.47 9.75
C LEU A 47 -4.64 -8.08 8.71
N ALA A 48 -3.78 -9.03 8.33
CA ALA A 48 -2.79 -8.81 7.28
C ALA A 48 -3.45 -8.48 5.93
N GLN A 49 -4.54 -9.17 5.59
CA GLN A 49 -5.29 -8.92 4.35
C GLN A 49 -5.91 -7.52 4.33
N ILE A 50 -6.55 -7.08 5.42
CA ILE A 50 -7.16 -5.74 5.47
C ILE A 50 -6.07 -4.66 5.32
N THR A 51 -4.92 -4.85 5.98
CA THR A 51 -3.76 -3.96 5.82
C THR A 51 -3.30 -3.88 4.37
N ALA A 52 -3.15 -5.03 3.70
CA ALA A 52 -2.73 -5.10 2.32
C ALA A 52 -3.72 -4.43 1.34
N VAL A 53 -5.03 -4.53 1.62
CA VAL A 53 -6.06 -3.84 0.81
C VAL A 53 -5.92 -2.33 0.95
N HIS A 54 -5.74 -1.79 2.16
CA HIS A 54 -5.58 -0.35 2.36
C HIS A 54 -4.32 0.20 1.69
N THR A 55 -3.19 -0.51 1.80
CA THR A 55 -1.95 -0.08 1.12
C THR A 55 -2.11 -0.12 -0.39
N SER A 56 -2.79 -1.13 -0.93
CA SER A 56 -3.09 -1.21 -2.36
C SER A 56 -3.96 -0.04 -2.84
N VAL A 57 -4.99 0.35 -2.09
CA VAL A 57 -5.82 1.50 -2.46
C VAL A 57 -5.05 2.81 -2.34
N ASN A 58 -4.25 3.00 -1.30
CA ASN A 58 -3.43 4.21 -1.15
C ASN A 58 -2.42 4.34 -2.31
N ALA A 59 -1.81 3.22 -2.73
CA ALA A 59 -0.92 3.20 -3.90
C ALA A 59 -1.65 3.51 -5.21
N ALA A 60 -2.87 2.98 -5.40
CA ALA A 60 -3.69 3.30 -6.56
C ALA A 60 -4.06 4.80 -6.62
N ASN A 61 -4.46 5.36 -5.48
CA ASN A 61 -4.76 6.79 -5.34
C ASN A 61 -3.54 7.67 -5.64
N GLN A 62 -2.36 7.27 -5.15
CA GLN A 62 -1.11 7.97 -5.46
C GLN A 62 -0.78 7.93 -6.96
N GLY A 63 -0.99 6.77 -7.61
CA GLY A 63 -0.80 6.62 -9.05
C GLY A 63 -1.73 7.53 -9.85
N GLU A 64 -2.99 7.64 -9.44
CA GLU A 64 -3.97 8.50 -10.11
C GLU A 64 -3.63 9.99 -9.99
N VAL A 65 -3.26 10.45 -8.78
CA VAL A 65 -2.82 11.84 -8.57
C VAL A 65 -1.56 12.13 -9.39
N THR A 66 -0.59 11.22 -9.37
CA THR A 66 0.67 11.37 -10.11
C THR A 66 0.42 11.52 -11.61
N ARG A 67 -0.41 10.62 -12.17
CA ARG A 67 -0.81 10.65 -13.59
C ARG A 67 -1.49 11.97 -13.95
N ALA A 68 -2.48 12.39 -13.15
CA ALA A 68 -3.24 13.60 -13.41
C ALA A 68 -2.36 14.87 -13.37
N VAL A 69 -1.51 14.97 -12.34
CA VAL A 69 -0.59 16.10 -12.16
C VAL A 69 0.47 16.13 -13.27
N GLN A 70 1.07 14.99 -13.63
CA GLN A 70 2.06 14.93 -14.72
C GLN A 70 1.47 15.36 -16.05
N ASN A 71 0.32 14.80 -16.44
CA ASN A 71 -0.37 15.18 -17.67
C ASN A 71 -0.64 16.68 -17.74
N TYR A 72 -1.02 17.30 -16.62
CA TYR A 72 -1.28 18.73 -16.59
C TYR A 72 0.00 19.58 -16.60
N ILE A 73 1.07 19.12 -15.94
CA ILE A 73 2.39 19.78 -16.03
C ILE A 73 2.94 19.74 -17.46
N GLU A 74 2.74 18.64 -18.20
CA GLU A 74 3.07 18.56 -19.61
C GLU A 74 2.30 19.61 -20.44
N LEU A 75 1.00 19.78 -20.16
CA LEU A 75 0.20 20.84 -20.77
C LEU A 75 0.75 22.23 -20.43
N MET A 76 1.05 22.51 -19.16
CA MET A 76 1.62 23.79 -18.72
C MET A 76 2.96 24.07 -19.41
N ASN A 77 3.83 23.05 -19.51
CA ASN A 77 5.12 23.14 -20.19
C ASN A 77 5.01 23.36 -21.69
N SER A 78 3.90 22.93 -22.32
CA SER A 78 3.65 23.14 -23.75
C SER A 78 3.20 24.56 -24.08
N GLN A 79 2.56 25.25 -23.13
CA GLN A 79 1.99 26.59 -23.33
C GLN A 79 2.36 27.56 -22.19
N PRO A 80 3.66 27.75 -21.89
CA PRO A 80 4.06 28.76 -20.95
C PRO A 80 3.84 30.15 -21.55
N LYS A 81 3.42 31.10 -20.71
CA LYS A 81 3.47 32.51 -21.08
C LYS A 81 4.93 32.94 -21.05
N ILE A 82 5.37 33.70 -22.06
CA ILE A 82 6.74 34.23 -22.08
C ILE A 82 6.71 35.67 -21.56
N SER A 83 7.43 35.90 -20.45
CA SER A 83 7.61 37.21 -19.85
C SER A 83 9.07 37.66 -19.97
N LEU A 84 9.28 38.95 -20.08
CA LEU A 84 10.62 39.57 -20.13
C LEU A 84 10.99 40.03 -18.73
N GLU A 85 12.02 39.41 -18.16
CA GLU A 85 12.62 39.83 -16.91
C GLU A 85 13.85 40.68 -17.22
N VAL A 86 13.91 41.88 -16.63
CA VAL A 86 15.05 42.78 -16.77
C VAL A 86 15.86 42.71 -15.48
N THR A 87 17.08 42.20 -15.58
CA THR A 87 18.04 42.20 -14.48
C THR A 87 19.18 43.17 -14.80
N GLU A 88 19.73 43.81 -13.78
CA GLU A 88 20.90 44.68 -13.92
C GLU A 88 22.14 43.91 -13.44
N ASP A 89 23.18 43.89 -14.27
CA ASP A 89 24.49 43.36 -13.86
C ASP A 89 25.19 44.34 -12.89
N ALA A 90 26.28 43.93 -12.24
CA ALA A 90 27.11 44.77 -11.37
C ALA A 90 27.60 46.06 -12.06
N ALA A 91 27.67 46.06 -13.39
CA ALA A 91 27.99 47.22 -14.23
C ALA A 91 26.78 48.06 -14.68
N LYS A 92 25.57 47.82 -14.13
CA LYS A 92 24.28 48.46 -14.49
C LYS A 92 23.86 48.29 -15.96
N ASN A 93 24.34 47.24 -16.60
CA ASN A 93 23.86 46.85 -17.93
C ASN A 93 22.55 46.08 -17.79
N LYS A 94 21.56 46.41 -18.63
CA LYS A 94 20.27 45.71 -18.65
C LYS A 94 20.42 44.38 -19.38
N ILE A 95 20.22 43.28 -18.66
CA ILE A 95 20.12 41.93 -19.20
C ILE A 95 18.65 41.59 -19.34
N PHE A 96 18.24 41.26 -20.56
CA PHE A 96 16.88 40.81 -20.85
C PHE A 96 16.86 39.28 -20.84
N THR A 97 16.07 38.70 -19.94
CA THR A 97 15.91 37.25 -19.84
C THR A 97 14.48 36.86 -20.19
N LEU A 98 14.33 35.88 -21.06
CA LEU A 98 13.04 35.28 -21.34
C LEU A 98 12.70 34.30 -20.22
N LYS A 99 11.64 34.62 -19.47
CA LYS A 99 11.14 33.80 -18.36
C LYS A 99 9.84 33.13 -18.76
N LYS A 100 9.73 31.83 -18.44
CA LYS A 100 8.45 31.12 -18.51
C LYS A 100 7.61 31.51 -17.30
N ASP A 101 6.42 32.03 -17.57
CA ASP A 101 5.41 32.43 -16.60
C ASP A 101 4.22 31.47 -16.70
N PHE A 102 3.81 30.94 -15.54
CA PHE A 102 2.71 29.98 -15.41
C PHE A 102 1.53 30.55 -14.62
N SER A 103 1.53 31.86 -14.35
CA SER A 103 0.48 32.53 -13.56
C SER A 103 -0.93 32.38 -14.13
N ASP A 104 -1.06 32.25 -15.45
CA ASP A 104 -2.34 32.02 -16.13
C ASP A 104 -2.98 30.66 -15.75
N PHE A 105 -2.19 29.71 -15.22
CA PHE A 105 -2.66 28.40 -14.74
C PHE A 105 -2.97 28.37 -13.24
N ASN A 106 -2.82 29.49 -12.52
CA ASN A 106 -3.02 29.54 -11.07
C ASN A 106 -4.47 29.22 -10.71
N ASN A 107 -4.65 28.22 -9.85
CA ASN A 107 -5.97 27.74 -9.45
C ASN A 107 -5.95 27.22 -8.01
N LYS A 108 -6.85 27.74 -7.17
CA LYS A 108 -6.99 27.33 -5.76
C LYS A 108 -7.75 26.02 -5.56
N ASN A 109 -8.46 25.54 -6.58
CA ASN A 109 -9.27 24.32 -6.59
C ASN A 109 -9.01 23.53 -7.88
N CYS A 110 -7.85 22.88 -7.98
CA CYS A 110 -7.50 22.12 -9.18
C CYS A 110 -8.09 20.71 -9.29
N SER A 111 -8.83 20.23 -8.29
CA SER A 111 -9.31 18.84 -8.26
C SER A 111 -10.25 18.49 -9.43
N THR A 112 -11.14 19.43 -9.80
CA THR A 112 -12.07 19.26 -10.93
C THR A 112 -11.37 19.38 -12.27
N LEU A 113 -10.39 20.29 -12.36
CA LEU A 113 -9.58 20.52 -13.55
C LEU A 113 -8.72 19.29 -13.90
N LEU A 114 -8.12 18.68 -12.87
CA LEU A 114 -7.26 17.50 -13.00
C LEU A 114 -8.05 16.19 -13.06
N ASN A 115 -9.38 16.25 -12.89
CA ASN A 115 -10.28 15.09 -12.87
C ASN A 115 -9.80 13.94 -11.96
N ILE A 116 -9.33 14.28 -10.75
CA ILE A 116 -8.77 13.30 -9.82
C ILE A 116 -9.90 12.51 -9.16
N ASN A 117 -9.96 11.20 -9.43
CA ASN A 117 -10.93 10.30 -8.81
C ASN A 117 -10.23 9.31 -7.86
N LEU A 118 -10.36 9.55 -6.55
CA LEU A 118 -9.77 8.68 -5.53
C LEU A 118 -10.75 7.61 -5.08
N THR A 119 -10.26 6.39 -4.87
CA THR A 119 -11.04 5.29 -4.31
C THR A 119 -11.04 5.37 -2.79
N ASN A 120 -12.23 5.40 -2.19
CA ASN A 120 -12.43 5.45 -0.72
C ASN A 120 -11.67 6.60 -0.02
N ALA A 121 -11.41 7.68 -0.75
CA ALA A 121 -10.71 8.87 -0.27
C ALA A 121 -11.25 10.10 -1.00
N LYS A 122 -10.93 11.28 -0.48
CA LYS A 122 -11.26 12.56 -1.11
C LYS A 122 -10.03 13.45 -1.09
N VAL A 123 -9.90 14.28 -2.13
CA VAL A 123 -8.87 15.32 -2.17
C VAL A 123 -9.17 16.32 -1.06
N ASN A 124 -8.16 16.61 -0.25
CA ASN A 124 -8.23 17.56 0.85
C ASN A 124 -7.92 18.98 0.36
N SER A 125 -6.86 19.13 -0.43
CA SER A 125 -6.49 20.41 -1.04
C SER A 125 -5.81 20.17 -2.39
N CYS A 126 -6.06 21.05 -3.35
CA CYS A 126 -5.44 21.02 -4.67
C CYS A 126 -5.19 22.46 -5.11
N VAL A 127 -3.93 22.87 -5.14
CA VAL A 127 -3.53 24.24 -5.48
C VAL A 127 -2.48 24.22 -6.58
N ILE A 128 -2.65 25.11 -7.55
CA ILE A 128 -1.67 25.44 -8.58
C ILE A 128 -1.21 26.87 -8.33
N THR A 129 0.08 27.03 -8.07
CA THR A 129 0.73 28.33 -7.85
C THR A 129 2.02 28.39 -8.63
N ASP A 130 2.10 29.32 -9.58
CA ASP A 130 3.29 29.69 -10.34
C ASP A 130 4.06 28.49 -10.92
N GLY A 131 3.32 27.56 -11.52
CA GLY A 131 3.92 26.38 -12.15
C GLY A 131 3.98 25.15 -11.26
N GLN A 132 3.78 25.31 -9.94
CA GLN A 132 3.77 24.20 -8.98
C GLN A 132 2.34 23.75 -8.70
N ILE A 133 2.10 22.45 -8.87
CA ILE A 133 0.85 21.80 -8.50
C ILE A 133 1.09 21.03 -7.21
N THR A 134 0.27 21.26 -6.20
CA THR A 134 0.30 20.53 -4.94
C THR A 134 -1.07 19.94 -4.65
N VAL A 135 -1.12 18.63 -4.50
CA VAL A 135 -2.34 17.88 -4.20
C VAL A 135 -2.15 17.14 -2.88
N THR A 136 -3.07 17.32 -1.95
CA THR A 136 -3.10 16.57 -0.69
C THR A 136 -4.39 15.78 -0.55
N TRP A 137 -4.30 14.58 0.01
CA TRP A 137 -5.46 13.71 0.24
C TRP A 137 -5.24 12.81 1.44
N TRP A 138 -6.33 12.35 2.03
CA TRP A 138 -6.30 11.42 3.15
C TRP A 138 -6.25 9.98 2.63
N GLY A 139 -5.33 9.17 3.17
CA GLY A 139 -5.29 7.72 2.87
C GLY A 139 -6.26 6.92 3.73
N GLN A 140 -6.30 5.61 3.52
CA GLN A 140 -7.06 4.69 4.38
C GLN A 140 -6.21 4.18 5.56
N ILE A 141 -6.85 4.05 6.73
CA ILE A 141 -6.28 3.55 7.99
C ILE A 141 -7.20 2.52 8.63
N LEU A 142 -6.59 1.55 9.32
CA LEU A 142 -7.25 0.46 10.04
C LEU A 142 -7.83 0.87 11.39
N ASN A 143 -7.30 1.93 12.01
CA ASN A 143 -7.70 2.35 13.33
C ASN A 143 -8.60 3.59 13.23
N LYS A 144 -9.90 3.38 13.48
CA LYS A 144 -10.88 4.47 13.68
C LYS A 144 -11.22 4.65 15.17
N ASP A 145 -10.46 4.01 16.06
CA ASP A 145 -10.63 4.15 17.50
C ASP A 145 -9.61 5.16 18.00
N ASP A 146 -9.99 6.44 17.95
CA ASP A 146 -9.55 7.53 18.83
C ASP A 146 -10.04 8.86 18.25
N ASP A 147 -11.36 9.08 18.32
CA ASP A 147 -11.96 10.41 18.06
C ASP A 147 -11.92 11.30 19.32
N ASN A 148 -11.22 10.86 20.38
CA ASN A 148 -11.16 11.51 21.70
C ASN A 148 -9.73 11.71 22.23
N ASN A 149 -8.74 11.81 21.35
CA ASN A 149 -7.42 12.27 21.78
C ASN A 149 -7.00 13.44 20.88
N ASP A 150 -6.73 14.58 21.51
CA ASP A 150 -6.20 15.82 20.92
C ASP A 150 -4.75 15.65 20.41
N ASP A 151 -4.41 14.47 19.88
CA ASP A 151 -3.17 14.20 19.19
C ASP A 151 -3.36 14.56 17.71
N ASN A 152 -3.28 15.86 17.40
CA ASN A 152 -3.19 16.39 16.04
C ASN A 152 -2.13 15.67 15.17
N ASN A 153 -1.19 14.97 15.81
CA ASN A 153 -0.13 14.18 15.19
C ASN A 153 -0.62 12.90 14.48
N LEU A 154 -1.70 12.25 14.93
CA LEU A 154 -2.18 11.00 14.31
C LEU A 154 -2.95 11.25 13.01
N LYS A 155 -3.68 12.37 12.94
CA LYS A 155 -4.36 12.80 11.70
C LYS A 155 -3.31 13.09 10.62
N ASP A 156 -2.24 13.82 10.93
CA ASP A 156 -1.19 14.17 9.97
C ASP A 156 -0.43 12.98 9.37
N LYS A 157 -0.31 11.84 10.08
CA LYS A 157 0.41 10.64 9.61
C LYS A 157 -0.21 9.97 8.38
N ASN A 158 -1.45 10.31 8.03
CA ASN A 158 -2.17 9.73 6.91
C ASN A 158 -2.52 10.76 5.83
N LEU A 159 -1.92 11.97 5.92
CA LEU A 159 -1.99 12.95 4.86
C LEU A 159 -0.93 12.63 3.81
N PHE A 160 -1.39 12.27 2.62
CA PHE A 160 -0.53 12.15 1.47
C PHE A 160 -0.44 13.49 0.76
N SER A 161 0.74 13.79 0.23
CA SER A 161 1.00 14.99 -0.57
C SER A 161 1.80 14.61 -1.79
N TYR A 162 1.41 15.14 -2.94
CA TYR A 162 2.16 15.06 -4.17
C TYR A 162 2.32 16.47 -4.74
N SER A 163 3.54 16.83 -5.10
CA SER A 163 3.85 18.11 -5.72
C SER A 163 4.76 17.92 -6.92
N LEU A 164 4.47 18.64 -7.99
CA LEU A 164 5.32 18.70 -9.18
C LEU A 164 5.35 20.14 -9.71
N THR A 165 6.52 20.57 -10.20
CA THR A 165 6.73 21.93 -10.70
C THR A 165 7.08 21.91 -12.18
N ALA A 166 6.38 22.73 -12.96
CA ALA A 166 6.63 22.92 -14.38
C ALA A 166 8.01 23.55 -14.63
N GLY A 167 8.62 23.26 -15.77
CA GLY A 167 9.92 23.79 -16.16
C GLY A 167 11.13 23.19 -15.43
N GLN A 168 10.95 22.18 -14.56
CA GLN A 168 12.05 21.36 -14.07
C GLN A 168 12.38 20.27 -15.10
N SER A 169 13.17 20.62 -16.12
CA SER A 169 13.81 19.69 -17.03
C SER A 169 15.19 20.18 -17.41
#